data_AF-A0A937HS91-F1
#
_entry.id   AF-A0A937HS91-F1
#
_cell.length_a   1.000
_cell.length_b   1.000
_cell.length_c   1.000
_cell.angle_alpha   90.00
_cell.angle_beta   90.00
_cell.angle_gamma   90.00
#
_symmetry.space_group_name_H-M   'P 1'
#
loop_
_entity.id
_entity.type
_entity.pdbx_description
1 polymer ?
#
loop_
_entity_poly.entity_id
_entity_poly.type
_entity_poly.pdbx_seq_one_letter_code
_entity_poly.pdbx_strand_id
1 'polypeptide(L)'
;MRIRTWLIVPFISLLLTAPAGAWEESNRQAYNNKMSLLKVLLDGAQQRATNTGDLETLCMLMSIGNDVTLRYAQLNPQDLEIQNRLTAMRDDLTVCLAVLYNPQALK
;
A
#
# COMPACT_ATOMS: atom_id res chain seq x y z
N MET A 1 25.79 -13.92 -50.17
CA MET A 1 25.38 -12.68 -49.47
C MET A 1 25.70 -12.82 -47.99
N ARG A 2 26.65 -12.02 -47.48
CA ARG A 2 27.05 -11.99 -46.06
C ARG A 2 26.08 -11.06 -45.33
N ILE A 3 25.10 -11.61 -44.62
CA ILE A 3 24.15 -10.83 -43.82
C ILE A 3 24.93 -10.23 -42.65
N ARG A 4 25.09 -8.90 -42.67
CA ARG A 4 25.69 -8.13 -41.57
C ARG A 4 24.70 -8.13 -40.39
N THR A 5 24.93 -9.01 -39.43
CA THR A 5 24.17 -9.18 -38.17
C THR A 5 24.28 -8.01 -37.17
N TRP A 6 24.79 -6.85 -37.60
CA TRP A 6 25.15 -5.74 -36.73
C TRP A 6 23.99 -4.86 -36.25
N LEU A 7 22.76 -5.08 -36.73
CA LEU A 7 21.58 -4.27 -36.36
C LEU A 7 20.69 -4.91 -35.28
N ILE A 8 20.93 -6.15 -34.87
CA ILE A 8 20.08 -6.85 -33.89
C ILE A 8 20.46 -6.48 -32.45
N VAL A 9 21.74 -6.18 -32.21
CA VAL A 9 22.26 -5.84 -30.88
C VAL A 9 21.65 -4.54 -30.30
N PRO A 10 21.54 -3.41 -31.03
CA PRO A 10 20.99 -2.18 -30.44
C PRO A 10 19.48 -2.25 -30.14
N PHE A 11 18.75 -3.15 -30.78
CA PHE A 11 17.30 -3.28 -30.58
C PHE A 11 16.94 -4.01 -29.27
N ILE A 12 17.78 -4.97 -28.85
CA ILE A 12 17.60 -5.70 -27.59
C ILE A 12 17.94 -4.80 -26.39
N SER A 13 18.89 -3.87 -26.55
CA SER A 13 19.28 -2.93 -25.49
C SER A 13 18.17 -1.94 -25.10
N LEU A 14 17.30 -1.55 -26.05
CA LEU A 14 16.18 -0.63 -25.81
C LEU A 14 14.99 -1.30 -25.09
N LEU A 15 14.84 -2.62 -25.19
CA LEU A 15 13.75 -3.36 -24.53
C LEU A 15 14.02 -3.61 -23.05
N LEU A 16 15.30 -3.56 -22.62
CA LEU A 16 15.70 -3.76 -21.23
C LEU A 16 15.64 -2.48 -20.38
N THR A 17 15.35 -1.33 -20.99
CA THR A 17 15.20 -0.05 -20.30
C THR A 17 13.75 0.36 -20.10
N ALA A 18 12.78 -0.55 -20.29
CA ALA A 18 11.43 -0.29 -19.82
C ALA A 18 11.56 -0.02 -18.31
N PRO A 19 11.23 1.21 -17.83
CA PRO A 19 11.26 1.47 -16.41
C PRO A 19 10.38 0.40 -15.78
N ALA A 20 10.90 -0.39 -14.84
CA ALA A 20 10.08 -1.28 -14.03
C ALA A 20 8.95 -0.41 -13.50
N GLY A 21 7.74 -0.57 -14.07
CA GLY A 21 6.76 0.50 -14.23
C GLY A 21 6.79 1.45 -13.06
N ALA A 22 7.35 2.65 -13.29
CA ALA A 22 7.45 3.67 -12.26
C ALA A 22 6.03 3.82 -11.69
N TRP A 23 5.89 3.49 -10.41
CA TRP A 23 4.63 3.27 -9.73
C TRP A 23 3.68 4.43 -10.04
N GLU A 24 2.66 4.16 -10.84
CA GLU A 24 1.66 5.17 -11.14
C GLU A 24 0.73 5.27 -9.93
N GLU A 25 0.93 6.30 -9.11
CA GLU A 25 0.21 6.48 -7.85
C GLU A 25 -1.31 6.65 -8.03
N SER A 26 -1.74 7.10 -9.21
CA SER A 26 -3.15 7.17 -9.58
C SER A 26 -3.74 5.84 -10.05
N ASN A 27 -2.92 4.80 -10.26
CA ASN A 27 -3.38 3.54 -10.82
C ASN A 27 -4.09 2.66 -9.78
N ARG A 28 -5.36 2.33 -10.02
CA ARG A 28 -6.21 1.54 -9.09
C ARG A 28 -5.65 0.15 -8.84
N GLN A 29 -5.08 -0.52 -9.84
CA GLN A 29 -4.51 -1.86 -9.68
C GLN A 29 -3.26 -1.82 -8.80
N ALA A 30 -2.38 -0.84 -9.01
CA ALA A 30 -1.19 -0.65 -8.18
C ALA A 30 -1.57 -0.39 -6.71
N TYR A 31 -2.57 0.46 -6.47
CA TYR A 31 -3.15 0.68 -5.14
C TYR A 31 -3.69 -0.62 -4.53
N ASN A 32 -4.51 -1.38 -5.27
CA ASN A 32 -5.09 -2.63 -4.78
C ASN A 32 -4.02 -3.66 -4.40
N ASN A 33 -2.93 -3.76 -5.18
CA ASN A 33 -1.81 -4.65 -4.89
C ASN A 33 -1.04 -4.23 -3.63
N LYS A 34 -0.89 -2.92 -3.38
CA LYS A 34 -0.29 -2.43 -2.12
C LYS A 34 -1.18 -2.80 -0.94
N MET A 35 -2.49 -2.59 -1.07
CA MET A 35 -3.44 -2.89 -0.01
C MET A 35 -3.60 -4.39 0.26
N SER A 36 -3.44 -5.26 -0.74
CA SER A 36 -3.45 -6.71 -0.53
C SER A 36 -2.22 -7.17 0.26
N LEU A 37 -1.03 -6.65 -0.07
CA LEU A 37 0.19 -6.92 0.71
C LEU A 37 0.07 -6.37 2.14
N LEU A 38 -0.39 -5.12 2.28
CA LEU A 38 -0.61 -4.51 3.60
C LEU A 38 -1.62 -5.29 4.43
N LYS A 39 -2.66 -5.87 3.81
CA LYS A 39 -3.61 -6.72 4.52
C LYS A 39 -2.95 -7.95 5.14
N VAL A 40 -2.05 -8.63 4.42
CA VAL A 40 -1.29 -9.77 4.97
C VAL A 40 -0.45 -9.35 6.18
N LEU A 41 0.20 -8.18 6.10
CA LEU A 41 0.99 -7.64 7.21
C LEU A 41 0.10 -7.27 8.42
N LEU A 42 -1.05 -6.64 8.15
CA LEU A 42 -2.03 -6.27 9.17
C LEU A 42 -2.60 -7.50 9.88
N ASP A 43 -2.97 -8.55 9.14
CA ASP A 43 -3.49 -9.79 9.72
C ASP A 43 -2.45 -10.43 10.66
N GLY A 44 -1.17 -10.43 10.26
CA GLY A 44 -0.07 -10.89 11.12
C GLY A 44 0.19 -9.99 12.34
N ALA A 45 0.08 -8.67 12.19
CA ALA A 45 0.23 -7.75 13.31
C ALA A 45 -0.95 -7.81 14.29
N GLN A 46 -2.17 -8.05 13.81
CA GLN A 46 -3.34 -8.27 14.66
C GLN A 46 -3.17 -9.54 15.52
N GLN A 47 -2.60 -10.61 14.94
CA GLN A 47 -2.26 -11.80 15.71
C GLN A 47 -1.22 -11.50 16.80
N ARG A 48 -0.17 -10.71 16.49
CA ARG A 48 0.82 -10.30 17.50
C ARG A 48 0.23 -9.38 18.56
N ALA A 49 -0.61 -8.42 18.18
CA ALA A 49 -1.32 -7.57 19.13
C ALA A 49 -2.16 -8.40 20.11
N THR A 50 -2.86 -9.42 19.62
CA THR A 50 -3.63 -10.35 20.46
C THR A 50 -2.75 -11.23 21.35
N ASN A 51 -1.66 -11.78 20.80
CA ASN A 51 -0.86 -12.79 21.50
C ASN A 51 0.18 -12.20 22.46
N THR A 52 0.77 -11.06 22.09
CA THR A 52 1.90 -10.45 22.81
C THR A 52 1.65 -9.00 23.20
N GLY A 53 0.50 -8.41 22.87
CA GLY A 53 0.20 -7.01 23.15
C GLY A 53 0.94 -6.01 22.25
N ASP A 54 1.51 -6.47 21.12
CA ASP A 54 2.22 -5.63 20.13
C ASP A 54 1.23 -4.75 19.32
N LEU A 55 0.58 -3.82 20.02
CA LEU A 55 -0.32 -2.83 19.43
C LEU A 55 0.43 -1.78 18.61
N GLU A 56 1.69 -1.50 18.95
CA GLU A 56 2.51 -0.52 18.25
C GLU A 56 2.67 -0.90 16.77
N THR A 57 3.05 -2.15 16.50
CA THR A 57 3.20 -2.59 15.10
C THR A 57 1.86 -2.64 14.37
N LEU A 58 0.77 -2.98 15.06
CA LEU A 58 -0.56 -2.96 14.47
C LEU A 58 -0.95 -1.54 14.05
N CYS A 59 -0.87 -0.56 14.96
CA CYS A 59 -1.26 0.82 14.65
C CYS A 59 -0.33 1.45 13.60
N MET A 60 0.96 1.12 13.60
CA MET A 60 1.91 1.56 12.58
C MET A 60 1.54 1.04 11.18
N LEU A 61 1.16 -0.23 11.05
CA LEU A 61 0.73 -0.76 9.75
C LEU A 61 -0.60 -0.17 9.30
N MET A 62 -1.51 0.12 10.24
CA MET A 62 -2.77 0.81 9.95
C MET A 62 -2.53 2.25 9.46
N SER A 63 -1.54 2.96 10.02
CA SER A 63 -1.18 4.30 9.56
C SER A 63 -0.57 4.29 8.15
N ILE A 64 0.29 3.31 7.84
CA ILE A 64 0.83 3.12 6.48
C ILE A 64 -0.31 2.86 5.47
N GLY A 65 -1.28 2.02 5.84
CA GLY A 65 -2.46 1.79 5.00
C GLY A 65 -3.28 3.05 4.75
N ASN A 66 -3.46 3.88 5.78
CA ASN A 66 -4.12 5.19 5.65
C ASN A 66 -3.37 6.10 4.69
N ASP A 67 -2.04 6.20 4.80
CA ASP A 67 -1.23 7.07 3.95
C ASP A 67 -1.26 6.64 2.48
N VAL A 68 -1.12 5.34 2.21
CA VAL A 68 -1.23 4.79 0.85
C VAL A 68 -2.61 5.08 0.25
N THR A 69 -3.66 4.91 1.04
CA THR A 69 -5.05 5.13 0.60
C THR A 69 -5.33 6.62 0.39
N LEU A 70 -4.86 7.48 1.29
CA LEU A 70 -4.95 8.93 1.18
C LEU A 70 -4.29 9.43 -0.09
N ARG A 71 -3.07 8.96 -0.37
CA ARG A 71 -2.34 9.37 -1.57
C ARG A 71 -3.09 9.01 -2.85
N TYR A 72 -3.59 7.78 -2.94
CA TYR A 72 -4.39 7.36 -4.09
C TYR A 72 -5.68 8.19 -4.22
N ALA A 73 -6.38 8.42 -3.11
CA ALA A 73 -7.64 9.16 -3.08
C ALA A 73 -7.48 10.64 -3.48
N GLN A 74 -6.37 11.28 -3.10
CA GLN A 74 -6.03 12.64 -3.52
C GLN A 74 -5.84 12.76 -5.04
N LEU A 75 -5.29 11.71 -5.67
CA LEU A 75 -5.06 11.66 -7.11
C LEU A 75 -6.32 11.22 -7.89
N ASN A 76 -7.29 10.60 -7.23
CA ASN A 76 -8.52 10.08 -7.81
C ASN A 76 -9.76 10.51 -7.01
N PRO A 77 -10.07 11.82 -6.93
CA PRO A 77 -11.15 12.33 -6.09
C PRO A 77 -12.55 11.80 -6.48
N GLN A 78 -12.73 11.34 -7.72
CA GLN A 78 -13.95 10.74 -8.24
C GLN A 78 -14.18 9.30 -7.75
N ASP A 79 -13.17 8.64 -7.18
CA ASP A 79 -13.24 7.27 -6.70
C ASP A 79 -13.85 7.23 -5.28
N LEU A 80 -15.17 7.41 -5.22
CA LEU A 80 -15.92 7.51 -3.96
C LEU A 80 -15.81 6.24 -3.10
N GLU A 81 -15.60 5.08 -3.71
CA GLU A 81 -15.38 3.83 -2.97
C GLU A 81 -14.11 3.93 -2.11
N ILE A 82 -13.01 4.41 -2.68
CA ILE A 82 -11.76 4.56 -1.93
C ILE A 82 -11.84 5.69 -0.90
N GLN A 83 -12.58 6.75 -1.20
CA GLN A 83 -12.84 7.81 -0.20
C GLN A 83 -13.59 7.28 1.03
N ASN A 84 -14.64 6.47 0.82
CA ASN A 84 -15.39 5.87 1.92
C ASN A 84 -14.52 4.89 2.71
N ARG A 85 -13.72 4.08 2.01
CA ARG A 85 -12.77 3.16 2.64
C ARG A 85 -11.73 3.90 3.49
N LEU A 86 -11.20 5.02 3.00
CA LEU A 86 -10.26 5.85 3.73
C LEU A 86 -10.86 6.36 5.04
N THR A 87 -12.13 6.79 5.03
CA THR A 87 -12.83 7.22 6.24
C THR A 87 -12.89 6.10 7.28
N ALA A 88 -13.35 4.91 6.90
CA ALA A 88 -13.39 3.76 7.81
C ALA A 88 -11.99 3.39 8.34
N MET A 89 -10.96 3.43 7.49
CA MET A 89 -9.59 3.16 7.91
C MET A 89 -9.03 4.19 8.90
N ARG A 90 -9.48 5.46 8.82
CA ARG A 90 -9.11 6.51 9.79
C ARG A 90 -9.81 6.29 11.13
N ASP A 91 -11.06 5.86 11.11
CA ASP A 91 -11.79 5.53 12.34
C ASP A 91 -11.11 4.35 13.05
N ASP A 92 -10.78 3.29 12.31
CA ASP A 92 -10.06 2.13 12.85
C ASP A 92 -8.69 2.54 13.44
N LEU A 93 -7.93 3.38 12.73
CA LEU A 93 -6.64 3.88 13.21
C LEU A 93 -6.79 4.74 14.47
N THR A 94 -7.82 5.60 14.52
CA THR A 94 -8.11 6.44 15.69
C THR A 94 -8.37 5.58 16.91
N VAL A 95 -9.16 4.51 16.77
CA VAL A 95 -9.39 3.53 17.84
C VAL A 95 -8.09 2.85 18.23
N CYS A 96 -7.29 2.37 17.27
CA CYS A 96 -6.01 1.72 17.56
C CYS A 96 -5.08 2.62 18.37
N LEU A 97 -4.90 3.87 17.94
CA LEU A 97 -4.03 4.84 18.62
C LEU A 97 -4.59 5.21 19.99
N ALA A 98 -5.91 5.32 20.15
CA ALA A 98 -6.53 5.56 21.45
C ALA A 98 -6.19 4.44 22.45
N VAL A 99 -6.27 3.17 22.03
CA VAL A 99 -5.88 2.02 22.86
C VAL A 99 -4.38 2.01 23.13
N LEU A 100 -3.56 2.27 22.11
CA LEU A 100 -2.10 2.27 22.22
C LEU A 100 -1.62 3.30 23.26
N TYR A 101 -2.13 4.52 23.21
CA TYR A 101 -1.70 5.60 24.11
C TYR A 101 -2.47 5.65 25.43
N ASN A 102 -3.70 5.15 25.45
CA ASN A 102 -4.51 5.05 26.65
C ASN A 102 -5.22 3.68 26.68
N PRO A 103 -4.59 2.63 27.25
CA PRO A 103 -5.16 1.29 27.29
C PRO A 103 -6.51 1.19 28.04
N GLN A 104 -6.93 2.23 28.77
CA GLN A 104 -8.23 2.30 29.42
C GLN A 104 -9.32 2.94 28.56
N ALA A 105 -8.99 3.44 27.36
CA ALA A 105 -9.92 4.17 26.49
C ALA A 105 -11.11 3.34 25.95
N LEU A 106 -11.09 2.01 26.12
CA LEU A 106 -12.17 1.10 25.72
C LEU A 106 -12.98 0.51 26.89
N LYS A 107 -12.75 0.97 28.12
CA LYS A 107 -13.58 0.62 29.29
C LYS A 107 -14.72 1.60 29.46
#